data_AF-G0PMI0-F1
#
_entry.id   AF-G0PMI0-F1
#
_cell.length_a   1.000
_cell.length_b   1.000
_cell.length_c   1.000
_cell.angle_alpha   90.00
_cell.angle_beta   90.00
_cell.angle_gamma   90.00
#
_symmetry.space_group_name_H-M   'P 1'
#
loop_
_entity.id
_entity.type
_entity.pdbx_description
1 polymer ?
#
loop_
_entity_poly.entity_id
_entity_poly.type
_entity_poly.pdbx_seq_one_letter_code
_entity_poly.pdbx_strand_id
1 'polypeptide(L)'
;MAVFKKLRKNKDKNLPLPEPEAVRTLDKRVGIDSYRDFFTLKNWWKSVDRKRVEASTYMFSRYLNDFPENKAFYAKLKNVNALTVDMNCSDPGFEAMAAQYLKVFDDVITAVEEKPGDVQSACDRLSAVGKMHRAKVS
;
A
#
# COMPACT_ATOMS: atom_id res chain seq x y z
N MET A 1 9.41 56.02 7.18
CA MET A 1 10.40 55.68 8.22
C MET A 1 10.12 54.25 8.71
N ALA A 2 10.80 53.24 8.16
CA ALA A 2 10.62 51.86 8.61
C ALA A 2 11.50 51.62 9.85
N VAL A 3 10.87 51.35 10.99
CA VAL A 3 11.57 51.01 12.24
C VAL A 3 12.05 49.56 12.14
N PHE A 4 13.33 49.37 11.87
CA PHE A 4 13.98 48.07 11.98
C PHE A 4 14.00 47.63 13.45
N LYS A 5 13.04 46.77 13.83
CA LYS A 5 13.03 46.13 15.14
C LYS A 5 14.12 45.06 15.16
N LYS A 6 15.24 45.39 15.80
CA LYS A 6 16.39 44.49 16.02
C LYS A 6 15.91 43.23 16.75
N LEU A 7 15.93 42.07 16.08
CA LEU A 7 15.68 40.76 16.68
C LEU A 7 16.69 40.55 17.82
N ARG A 8 16.20 40.44 19.06
CA ARG A 8 17.03 40.02 20.20
C ARG A 8 17.53 38.61 19.92
N LYS A 9 18.85 38.44 19.87
CA LYS A 9 19.52 37.13 19.86
C LYS A 9 19.22 36.45 21.20
N ASN A 10 18.18 35.62 21.25
CA ASN A 10 17.96 34.76 22.40
C ASN A 10 19.11 33.75 22.47
N LYS A 11 19.75 33.73 23.64
CA LYS A 11 20.95 32.93 23.95
C LYS A 11 20.54 31.60 24.58
N ASP A 12 19.46 31.00 24.08
CA ASP A 12 18.96 29.69 24.52
C ASP A 12 19.39 28.63 23.50
N LYS A 13 20.70 28.35 23.46
CA LYS A 13 21.27 27.25 22.67
C LYS A 13 21.69 26.10 23.59
N ASN A 14 20.76 25.60 24.39
CA ASN A 14 20.89 24.31 25.07
C ASN A 14 19.51 23.70 25.35
N LEU A 15 18.65 23.68 24.31
CA LEU A 15 17.62 22.65 24.26
C LEU A 15 18.37 21.33 24.01
N PRO A 16 18.25 20.32 24.88
CA PRO A 16 18.77 19.00 24.58
C PRO A 16 18.20 18.60 23.21
N LEU A 17 19.07 18.16 22.30
CA LEU A 17 18.59 17.46 21.11
C LEU A 17 17.69 16.34 21.62
N PRO A 18 16.46 16.19 21.08
CA PRO A 18 15.61 15.05 21.43
C PRO A 18 16.46 13.79 21.35
N GLU A 19 16.37 12.93 22.38
CA GLU A 19 17.08 11.66 22.34
C GLU A 19 16.79 10.97 21.00
N PRO A 20 17.80 10.49 20.28
CA PRO A 20 17.58 9.85 19.00
C PRO A 20 16.58 8.72 19.21
N GLU A 21 15.39 8.83 18.62
CA GLU A 21 14.39 7.76 18.66
C GLU A 21 15.09 6.46 18.34
N ALA A 22 14.89 5.44 19.18
CA ALA A 22 15.47 4.12 18.96
C ALA A 22 15.18 3.71 17.51
N VAL A 23 16.24 3.38 16.77
CA VAL A 23 16.13 2.99 15.36
C VAL A 23 15.09 1.89 15.27
N ARG A 24 13.96 2.18 14.64
CA ARG A 24 12.87 1.21 14.49
C ARG A 24 13.44 -0.01 13.78
N THR A 25 13.39 -1.15 14.45
CA THR A 25 13.82 -2.42 13.86
C THR A 25 12.72 -2.90 12.93
N LEU A 26 13.15 -3.41 11.77
CA LEU A 26 12.26 -4.06 10.83
C LEU A 26 12.43 -5.57 10.96
N ASP A 27 11.32 -6.29 11.05
CA ASP A 27 11.32 -7.74 11.06
C ASP A 27 11.91 -8.27 9.76
N LYS A 28 12.87 -9.21 9.87
CA LYS A 28 13.57 -9.80 8.73
C LYS A 28 12.63 -10.47 7.72
N ARG A 29 11.44 -10.91 8.16
CA ARG A 29 10.42 -11.53 7.32
C ARG A 29 9.84 -10.58 6.25
N VAL A 30 10.01 -9.26 6.42
CA VAL A 30 9.60 -8.27 5.42
C VAL A 30 10.47 -8.36 4.15
N GLY A 31 11.70 -8.88 4.26
CA GLY A 31 12.62 -8.98 3.13
C GLY A 31 13.19 -7.63 2.67
N ILE A 32 13.14 -6.62 3.54
CA ILE A 32 13.73 -5.29 3.32
C ILE A 32 14.82 -5.09 4.38
N ASP A 33 15.97 -4.55 3.98
CA ASP A 33 17.17 -4.48 4.81
C ASP A 33 17.03 -3.53 6.00
N SER A 34 16.31 -2.41 5.82
CA SER A 34 16.16 -1.41 6.86
C SER A 34 14.75 -0.82 6.93
N TYR A 35 14.38 -0.34 8.12
CA TYR A 35 13.13 0.40 8.29
C TYR A 35 13.08 1.66 7.42
N ARG A 36 14.23 2.27 7.10
CA ARG A 36 14.31 3.43 6.20
C ARG A 36 13.83 3.07 4.79
N ASP A 37 14.21 1.91 4.29
CA ASP A 37 13.81 1.46 2.95
C ASP A 37 12.31 1.13 2.93
N PHE A 38 11.81 0.48 3.99
CA PHE A 38 10.38 0.27 4.16
C PHE A 38 9.61 1.61 4.25
N PHE A 39 10.13 2.58 4.98
CA PHE A 39 9.52 3.91 5.07
C PHE A 39 9.48 4.62 3.70
N THR A 40 10.50 4.40 2.87
CA THR A 40 10.56 4.92 1.50
C THR A 40 9.51 4.26 0.61
N LEU A 41 9.42 2.91 0.64
CA LEU A 41 8.36 2.15 -0.03
C LEU A 41 6.97 2.67 0.36
N LYS A 42 6.73 2.85 1.66
CA LYS A 42 5.47 3.40 2.17
C LYS A 42 5.16 4.79 1.61
N ASN A 43 6.17 5.66 1.51
CA ASN A 43 5.97 6.99 0.94
C ASN A 43 5.64 6.95 -0.55
N TRP A 44 6.18 6.00 -1.31
CA TRP A 44 5.74 5.76 -2.68
C TRP A 44 4.33 5.22 -2.74
N TRP A 45 3.96 4.31 -1.83
CA TRP A 45 2.62 3.77 -1.73
C TRP A 45 1.56 4.86 -1.52
N LYS A 46 1.86 5.92 -0.75
CA LYS A 46 0.95 7.07 -0.60
C LYS A 46 0.55 7.73 -1.94
N SER A 47 1.43 7.70 -2.95
CA SER A 47 1.10 8.23 -4.27
C SER A 47 0.10 7.34 -5.01
N VAL A 48 0.21 6.01 -4.85
CA VAL A 48 -0.74 5.03 -5.35
C VAL A 48 -2.08 5.19 -4.63
N ASP A 49 -2.04 5.31 -3.31
CA ASP A 49 -3.23 5.40 -2.47
C ASP A 49 -4.08 6.66 -2.74
N ARG A 50 -3.44 7.80 -3.00
CA ARG A 50 -4.14 9.02 -3.42
C ARG A 50 -4.96 8.85 -4.71
N LYS A 51 -4.59 7.88 -5.54
CA LYS A 51 -5.24 7.56 -6.82
C LYS A 51 -5.77 6.12 -6.80
N ARG A 52 -6.27 5.68 -5.64
CA ARG A 52 -6.65 4.28 -5.37
C ARG A 52 -7.50 3.66 -6.48
N VAL A 53 -8.53 4.37 -6.95
CA VAL A 53 -9.44 3.87 -8.00
C VAL A 53 -8.68 3.65 -9.30
N GLU A 54 -8.03 4.69 -9.85
CA GLU A 54 -7.22 4.61 -11.08
C GLU A 54 -6.14 3.52 -10.99
N ALA A 55 -5.42 3.45 -9.87
CA ALA A 55 -4.37 2.48 -9.66
C ALA A 55 -4.90 1.04 -9.62
N SER A 56 -6.03 0.83 -8.94
CA SER A 56 -6.64 -0.49 -8.82
C SER A 56 -7.16 -0.99 -10.17
N THR A 57 -7.86 -0.15 -10.93
CA THR A 57 -8.41 -0.52 -12.24
C THR A 57 -7.31 -0.70 -13.28
N TYR A 58 -6.25 0.11 -13.24
CA TYR A 58 -5.07 -0.06 -14.09
C TYR A 58 -4.36 -1.39 -13.82
N MET A 59 -4.06 -1.70 -12.55
CA MET A 59 -3.39 -2.94 -12.18
C MET A 59 -4.22 -4.17 -12.60
N PHE A 60 -5.53 -4.14 -12.32
CA PHE A 60 -6.38 -5.29 -12.59
C PHE A 60 -6.65 -5.50 -14.09
N SER A 61 -6.82 -4.42 -14.86
CA SER A 61 -6.94 -4.50 -16.32
C SER A 61 -5.68 -5.06 -16.97
N ARG A 62 -4.49 -4.60 -16.55
CA ARG A 62 -3.20 -5.14 -17.05
C ARG A 62 -3.06 -6.62 -16.73
N TYR A 63 -3.40 -7.04 -15.52
CA TYR A 63 -3.37 -8.45 -15.13
C TYR A 63 -4.29 -9.32 -16.00
N LEU A 64 -5.52 -8.88 -16.26
CA LEU A 64 -6.45 -9.62 -17.12
C LEU A 64 -5.99 -9.65 -18.58
N ASN A 65 -5.43 -8.56 -19.09
CA ASN A 65 -4.93 -8.51 -20.47
C ASN A 65 -3.69 -9.39 -20.66
N ASP A 66 -2.80 -9.46 -19.66
CA ASP A 66 -1.60 -10.29 -19.69
C ASP A 66 -1.96 -11.79 -19.47
N PHE A 67 -3.07 -12.08 -18.76
CA PHE A 67 -3.55 -13.45 -18.47
C PHE A 67 -5.08 -13.58 -18.63
N PRO A 68 -5.62 -13.58 -19.86
CA PRO A 68 -7.06 -13.55 -20.12
C PRO A 68 -7.83 -14.76 -19.58
N GLU A 69 -7.18 -15.92 -19.50
CA GLU A 69 -7.71 -17.16 -18.94
C GLU A 69 -8.12 -17.01 -17.47
N ASN A 70 -7.45 -16.13 -16.72
CA ASN A 70 -7.74 -15.92 -15.31
C ASN A 70 -9.12 -15.28 -15.08
N LYS A 71 -9.73 -14.69 -16.11
CA LYS A 71 -11.12 -14.21 -16.05
C LYS A 71 -12.07 -15.28 -15.52
N ALA A 72 -11.83 -16.56 -15.85
CA ALA A 72 -12.66 -17.68 -15.45
C ALA A 72 -12.80 -17.82 -13.92
N PHE A 73 -11.83 -17.34 -13.15
CA PHE A 73 -11.86 -17.38 -11.69
C PHE A 73 -12.76 -16.30 -11.05
N TYR A 74 -13.30 -15.38 -11.85
CA TYR A 74 -14.09 -14.26 -11.36
C TYR A 74 -15.52 -14.31 -11.91
N ALA A 75 -16.43 -14.97 -11.18
CA ALA A 75 -17.85 -15.04 -11.53
C ALA A 75 -18.50 -13.64 -11.75
N LYS A 76 -17.98 -12.61 -11.07
CA LYS A 76 -18.46 -11.22 -11.21
C LYS A 76 -18.10 -10.57 -12.54
N LEU A 77 -17.12 -11.08 -13.27
CA LEU A 77 -16.61 -10.46 -14.51
C LEU A 77 -17.30 -11.00 -15.77
N LYS A 78 -18.52 -11.55 -15.66
CA LYS A 78 -19.23 -12.15 -16.81
C LYS A 78 -19.31 -11.23 -18.03
N ASN A 79 -19.50 -9.92 -17.80
CA ASN A 79 -19.67 -8.91 -18.85
C ASN A 79 -18.36 -8.23 -19.30
N VAL A 80 -17.23 -8.58 -18.70
CA VAL A 80 -15.94 -7.93 -18.98
C VAL A 80 -15.19 -8.73 -20.05
N ASN A 81 -14.65 -8.06 -21.06
CA ASN A 81 -13.73 -8.67 -22.01
C ASN A 81 -12.29 -8.57 -21.48
N ALA A 82 -11.74 -9.68 -21.00
CA ALA A 82 -10.40 -9.71 -20.40
C ALA A 82 -9.24 -9.42 -21.37
N LEU A 83 -9.47 -9.50 -22.69
CA LEU A 83 -8.44 -9.17 -23.69
C LEU A 83 -8.30 -7.67 -23.96
N THR A 84 -9.36 -6.90 -23.65
CA THR A 84 -9.47 -5.50 -24.07
C THR A 84 -9.92 -4.59 -22.94
N VAL A 85 -10.01 -5.10 -21.71
CA VAL A 85 -10.42 -4.29 -20.55
C VAL A 85 -9.33 -3.26 -20.26
N ASP A 86 -9.75 -2.06 -19.90
CA ASP A 86 -8.85 -0.97 -19.54
C ASP A 86 -9.24 -0.35 -18.19
N MET A 87 -8.51 0.68 -17.77
CA MET A 87 -8.74 1.38 -16.51
C MET A 87 -10.08 2.14 -16.45
N ASN A 88 -10.75 2.35 -17.59
CA ASN A 88 -12.00 3.09 -17.72
C ASN A 88 -13.24 2.18 -17.64
N CYS A 89 -13.05 0.88 -17.42
CA CYS A 89 -14.14 -0.07 -17.26
C CYS A 89 -14.99 0.26 -16.02
N SER A 90 -16.25 0.65 -16.26
CA SER A 90 -17.23 0.99 -15.23
C SER A 90 -18.12 -0.19 -14.80
N ASP A 91 -17.70 -1.42 -15.09
CA ASP A 91 -18.43 -2.61 -14.63
C ASP A 91 -18.28 -2.72 -13.09
N PRO A 92 -19.39 -2.73 -12.31
CA PRO A 92 -19.29 -2.76 -10.85
C PRO A 92 -18.60 -4.00 -10.29
N GLY A 93 -18.67 -5.12 -11.02
CA GLY A 93 -17.96 -6.34 -10.67
C GLY A 93 -16.46 -6.18 -10.84
N PHE A 94 -16.02 -5.55 -11.93
CA PHE A 94 -14.64 -5.20 -12.18
C PHE A 94 -14.07 -4.25 -11.13
N GLU A 95 -14.74 -3.12 -10.88
CA GLU A 95 -14.29 -2.12 -9.90
C GLU A 95 -14.18 -2.71 -8.49
N ALA A 96 -15.17 -3.52 -8.09
CA ALA A 96 -15.14 -4.18 -6.79
C ALA A 96 -13.97 -5.17 -6.65
N MET A 97 -13.67 -5.94 -7.71
CA MET A 97 -12.53 -6.87 -7.69
C MET A 97 -11.20 -6.12 -7.69
N ALA A 98 -11.04 -5.12 -8.55
CA ALA A 98 -9.86 -4.28 -8.63
C ALA A 98 -9.52 -3.66 -7.26
N ALA A 99 -10.52 -3.04 -6.61
CA ALA A 99 -10.36 -2.43 -5.29
C ALA A 99 -9.94 -3.44 -4.22
N GLN A 100 -10.48 -4.68 -4.26
CA GLN A 100 -10.10 -5.73 -3.31
C GLN A 100 -8.63 -6.12 -3.40
N TYR A 101 -8.07 -6.23 -4.61
CA TYR A 101 -6.65 -6.52 -4.77
C TYR A 101 -5.79 -5.44 -4.15
N LEU A 102 -6.05 -4.17 -4.48
CA LEU A 102 -5.25 -3.06 -3.98
C LEU A 102 -5.35 -2.92 -2.44
N LYS A 103 -6.54 -3.21 -1.88
CA LYS A 103 -6.77 -3.19 -0.43
C LYS A 103 -5.87 -4.18 0.33
N VAL A 104 -5.57 -5.35 -0.23
CA VAL A 104 -4.69 -6.33 0.44
C VAL A 104 -3.30 -5.74 0.65
N PHE A 105 -2.75 -5.04 -0.34
CA PHE A 105 -1.46 -4.37 -0.21
C PHE A 105 -1.49 -3.27 0.84
N ASP A 106 -2.54 -2.44 0.84
CA ASP A 106 -2.74 -1.35 1.80
C ASP A 106 -2.81 -1.85 3.24
N ASP A 107 -3.61 -2.90 3.48
CA ASP A 107 -3.75 -3.52 4.80
C ASP A 107 -2.43 -4.13 5.30
N VAL A 108 -1.63 -4.72 4.41
CA VAL A 108 -0.33 -5.33 4.75
C VAL A 108 0.71 -4.27 5.06
N ILE A 109 0.83 -3.23 4.23
CA ILE A 109 1.76 -2.12 4.45
C ILE A 109 1.42 -1.41 5.78
N THR A 110 0.14 -1.19 6.04
CA THR A 110 -0.33 -0.59 7.30
C THR A 110 0.02 -1.47 8.51
N ALA A 111 -0.22 -2.79 8.42
CA ALA A 111 0.10 -3.71 9.51
C ALA A 111 1.61 -3.76 9.83
N VAL A 112 2.47 -3.70 8.81
CA VAL A 112 3.93 -3.61 9.00
C VAL A 112 4.33 -2.25 9.59
N GLU A 113 3.66 -1.16 9.22
CA GLU A 113 3.92 0.16 9.79
C GLU A 113 3.57 0.25 11.29
N GLU A 114 2.43 -0.34 11.69
CA GLU A 114 1.97 -0.33 13.09
C GLU A 114 2.95 -1.04 14.03
N LYS A 115 3.54 -2.16 13.58
CA LYS A 115 4.49 -2.98 14.34
C LYS A 115 5.65 -3.46 13.46
N PRO A 116 6.64 -2.60 13.15
CA PRO A 116 7.70 -2.95 12.22
C PRO A 116 8.60 -4.09 12.72
N GLY A 117 8.75 -4.25 14.03
CA GLY A 117 9.54 -5.33 14.64
C GLY A 117 8.81 -6.66 14.83
N ASP A 118 7.49 -6.70 14.61
CA ASP A 118 6.68 -7.93 14.68
C ASP A 118 5.58 -7.89 13.61
N VAL A 119 5.86 -8.51 12.48
CA VAL A 119 4.96 -8.52 11.31
C VAL A 119 4.00 -9.69 11.29
N GLN A 120 3.78 -10.37 12.43
CA GLN A 120 2.88 -11.53 12.49
C GLN A 120 1.47 -11.17 12.01
N SER A 121 0.95 -9.98 12.35
CA SER A 121 -0.35 -9.51 11.90
C SER A 121 -0.45 -9.39 10.36
N ALA A 122 0.64 -8.96 9.71
CA ALA A 122 0.71 -8.90 8.25
C ALA A 122 0.76 -10.31 7.63
N CYS A 123 1.55 -11.22 8.22
CA CYS A 123 1.60 -12.63 7.82
C CYS A 123 0.23 -13.32 7.93
N ASP A 124 -0.49 -13.07 9.02
CA ASP A 124 -1.82 -13.65 9.26
C ASP A 124 -2.85 -13.16 8.24
N ARG A 125 -2.80 -11.87 7.88
CA ARG A 125 -3.64 -11.29 6.82
C ARG A 125 -3.37 -11.95 5.47
N LEU A 126 -2.11 -12.07 5.07
CA LEU A 126 -1.73 -12.75 3.82
C LEU A 126 -2.14 -14.22 3.82
N SER A 127 -1.96 -14.91 4.95
CA SER A 127 -2.36 -16.31 5.11
C SER A 127 -3.88 -16.48 5.00
N ALA A 128 -4.66 -15.56 5.57
CA ALA A 128 -6.12 -15.55 5.44
C ALA A 128 -6.54 -15.33 3.98
N VAL A 129 -5.89 -14.41 3.25
CA VAL A 129 -6.11 -14.22 1.81
C VAL A 129 -5.80 -15.50 1.03
N GLY A 130 -4.68 -16.17 1.29
CA GLY A 130 -4.35 -17.45 0.65
C GLY A 130 -5.39 -18.54 0.91
N LYS A 131 -5.87 -18.67 2.17
CA LYS A 131 -6.95 -19.60 2.52
C LYS A 131 -8.25 -19.32 1.78
N MET A 132 -8.63 -18.04 1.65
CA MET A 132 -9.81 -17.64 0.87
C MET A 132 -9.70 -18.04 -0.60
N HIS A 133 -8.52 -17.91 -1.20
CA HIS A 133 -8.31 -18.32 -2.59
C HIS A 133 -8.38 -19.84 -2.75
N ARG A 134 -7.77 -20.60 -1.83
CA ARG A 134 -7.85 -22.07 -1.86
C ARG A 134 -9.29 -22.58 -1.80
N ALA A 135 -10.13 -22.01 -0.94
CA ALA A 135 -11.53 -22.41 -0.79
C ALA A 135 -12.41 -22.03 -2.00
N LYS A 136 -11.98 -21.08 -2.84
CA LYS A 136 -12.69 -20.68 -4.07
C LYS A 136 -12.28 -21.47 -5.30
N VAL A 137 -11.15 -22.19 -5.24
CA VAL A 137 -10.59 -22.98 -6.35
C VAL A 137 -10.95 -24.47 -6.24
N SER A 138 -11.41 -24.92 -5.07
CA SER A 138 -12.01 -26.24 -4.83
C SER A 138 -13.50 -26.25 -5.09
#